data_AF-A0AAV4X0T6-F1
#
_entry.id   AF-A0AAV4X0T6-F1
#
_cell.length_a   1.000
_cell.length_b   1.000
_cell.length_c   1.000
_cell.angle_alpha   90.00
_cell.angle_beta   90.00
_cell.angle_gamma   90.00
#
_symmetry.space_group_name_H-M   'P 1'
#
loop_
_entity.id
_entity.type
_entity.pdbx_description
1 polymer ?
#
loop_
_entity_poly.entity_id
_entity_poly.type
_entity_poly.pdbx_seq_one_letter_code
_entity_poly.pdbx_strand_id
1 'polypeptide(L)'
;MSLFNLSSDDISGLDHFETEQRAQLYKAQKYIHGTWLSTIANSILSTMSKCKMGSYDLNQTVQHTFKLTKIGKLLKLMGFKMQDVTRHMVTESLSQFATIFQDACANLSEVKDKFEWREPFSCNKWIPLRNPIFEVGLELKVPI
;
A
#
# COMPACT_ATOMS: atom_id res chain seq x y z
N MET A 1 6.07 4.62 4.34
CA MET A 1 6.06 4.05 2.98
C MET A 1 4.62 3.74 2.63
N SER A 2 4.13 4.18 1.48
CA SER A 2 2.75 3.93 1.01
C SER A 2 2.78 2.98 -0.19
N LEU A 3 1.80 2.08 -0.30
CA LEU A 3 1.61 1.18 -1.44
C LEU A 3 1.06 1.90 -2.67
N PHE A 4 0.30 2.97 -2.45
CA PHE A 4 -0.35 3.76 -3.48
C PHE A 4 0.23 5.17 -3.50
N ASN A 5 0.19 5.81 -4.67
CA ASN A 5 0.47 7.24 -4.76
C ASN A 5 -0.76 8.02 -4.25
N LEU A 6 -0.54 8.88 -3.26
CA LEU A 6 -1.58 9.62 -2.54
C LEU A 6 -1.60 11.11 -2.89
N SER A 7 -0.62 11.58 -3.68
CA SER A 7 -0.48 12.96 -4.12
C SER A 7 -0.35 12.96 -5.63
N SER A 8 -1.46 13.24 -6.32
CA SER A 8 -1.44 13.55 -7.74
C SER A 8 -1.79 15.03 -7.86
N ASP A 9 -0.78 15.87 -8.05
CA ASP A 9 -0.97 17.30 -8.32
C ASP A 9 -1.40 17.54 -9.78
N ASP A 10 -1.09 16.59 -10.67
CA ASP A 10 -1.43 16.63 -12.09
C ASP A 10 -2.55 15.62 -12.40
N ILE A 11 -3.64 16.12 -12.97
CA ILE A 11 -4.75 15.30 -13.44
C ILE A 11 -4.27 14.54 -14.68
N SER A 12 -4.44 13.22 -14.68
CA SER A 12 -4.04 12.34 -15.79
C SER A 12 -5.18 11.43 -16.24
N GLY A 13 -5.08 10.89 -17.45
CA GLY A 13 -6.04 9.90 -17.93
C GLY A 13 -6.00 8.61 -17.09
N LEU A 14 -7.14 7.91 -17.02
CA LEU A 14 -7.29 6.68 -16.22
C LEU A 14 -6.16 5.66 -16.42
N ASP A 15 -5.71 5.44 -17.66
CA ASP A 15 -4.63 4.49 -17.97
C ASP A 15 -3.28 4.91 -17.37
N HIS A 16 -3.00 6.22 -17.39
CA HIS A 16 -1.78 6.77 -16.80
C HIS A 16 -1.82 6.65 -15.29
N PHE A 17 -2.94 7.04 -14.68
CA PHE A 17 -3.19 6.87 -13.25
C PHE A 17 -3.00 5.40 -12.82
N GLU A 18 -3.59 4.44 -13.53
CA GLU A 18 -3.44 3.02 -13.20
C GLU A 18 -1.97 2.56 -13.31
N THR A 19 -1.28 3.01 -14.35
CA THR A 19 0.15 2.71 -14.56
C THR A 19 1.00 3.24 -13.41
N GLU A 20 0.74 4.46 -12.95
CA GLU A 20 1.45 5.08 -11.84
C GLU A 20 1.22 4.32 -10.52
N GLN A 21 -0.03 3.95 -10.24
CA GLN A 21 -0.37 3.17 -9.04
C GLN A 21 0.32 1.79 -9.06
N ARG A 22 0.34 1.10 -10.21
CA ARG A 22 1.08 -0.17 -10.37
C ARG A 22 2.58 0.01 -10.18
N ALA A 23 3.16 1.08 -10.71
CA ALA A 23 4.58 1.37 -10.56
C ALA A 23 4.96 1.60 -9.08
N GLN A 24 4.13 2.35 -8.34
CA GLN A 24 4.34 2.59 -6.91
C GLN A 24 4.21 1.30 -6.09
N LEU A 25 3.21 0.46 -6.39
CA LEU A 25 3.06 -0.85 -5.77
C LEU A 25 4.29 -1.74 -6.00
N TYR A 26 4.77 -1.80 -7.24
CA TYR A 26 5.97 -2.57 -7.59
C TYR A 26 7.22 -2.07 -6.85
N LYS A 27 7.37 -0.75 -6.73
CA LYS A 27 8.46 -0.13 -5.96
C LYS A 27 8.41 -0.54 -4.48
N ALA A 28 7.23 -0.50 -3.87
CA ALA A 28 7.04 -0.92 -2.48
C ALA A 28 7.33 -2.42 -2.30
N GLN A 29 6.85 -3.27 -3.21
CA GLN A 29 7.12 -4.71 -3.20
C GLN A 29 8.63 -5.00 -3.32
N LYS A 30 9.32 -4.36 -4.27
CA LYS A 30 10.77 -4.52 -4.46
C LYS A 30 11.55 -4.11 -3.20
N TYR A 31 11.13 -3.05 -2.54
CA TYR A 31 11.75 -2.62 -1.28
C TYR A 31 11.58 -3.66 -0.15
N ILE A 32 10.36 -4.19 0.02
CA ILE A 32 10.03 -5.18 1.05
C ILE A 32 10.83 -6.46 0.87
N HIS A 33 10.88 -6.99 -0.36
CA HIS A 33 11.58 -8.24 -0.67
C HIS A 33 13.10 -8.07 -0.75
N GLY A 34 13.60 -6.87 -1.02
CA GLY A 34 15.02 -6.59 -1.18
C GLY A 34 15.62 -5.90 0.05
N THR A 35 15.59 -4.57 0.02
CA THR A 35 16.27 -3.70 0.97
C THR A 35 15.81 -3.95 2.41
N TRP A 36 14.51 -3.99 2.66
CA TRP A 36 13.98 -4.13 4.02
C TRP A 36 14.38 -5.45 4.68
N LEU A 37 14.23 -6.56 3.95
CA LEU A 37 14.63 -7.89 4.41
C LEU A 37 16.13 -7.95 4.71
N SER A 38 16.96 -7.44 3.79
CA SER A 38 18.42 -7.41 3.94
C SER A 38 18.85 -6.55 5.13
N THR A 39 18.23 -5.39 5.33
CA THR A 39 18.49 -4.52 6.47
C THR A 39 18.17 -5.22 7.79
N ILE A 40 17.01 -5.87 7.89
CA ILE A 40 16.62 -6.62 9.10
C ILE A 40 17.62 -7.76 9.38
N ALA A 41 17.96 -8.55 8.37
CA ALA A 41 18.92 -9.64 8.50
C ALA A 41 20.28 -9.14 9.00
N ASN A 42 20.80 -8.06 8.39
CA ASN A 42 22.06 -7.44 8.77
C ASN A 42 22.01 -6.85 10.19
N SER A 43 20.90 -6.23 10.59
CA SER A 43 20.72 -5.72 11.95
C SER A 43 20.71 -6.85 12.99
N ILE A 44 20.06 -7.98 12.69
CA ILE A 44 20.07 -9.17 13.55
C ILE A 44 21.49 -9.70 13.66
N LEU A 45 22.16 -9.94 12.54
CA LEU A 45 23.54 -10.45 12.51
C LEU A 45 24.50 -9.52 13.28
N SER A 46 24.43 -8.21 13.05
CA SER A 46 25.25 -7.23 13.77
C SER A 46 25.03 -7.27 15.28
N THR A 47 23.77 -7.44 15.71
CA THR A 47 23.43 -7.54 17.14
C THR A 47 23.93 -8.85 17.74
N MET A 48 23.80 -9.96 17.00
CA MET A 48 24.28 -11.28 17.40
C MET A 48 25.81 -11.33 17.50
N SER A 49 26.54 -10.71 16.56
CA SER A 49 28.01 -10.66 16.59
C SER A 49 28.57 -9.89 17.78
N LYS A 50 27.78 -8.99 18.38
CA LYS A 50 28.16 -8.24 19.59
C LYS A 50 27.94 -9.04 20.88
N CYS A 51 27.11 -10.07 20.85
CA CYS A 51 26.91 -10.95 21.99
C CYS A 51 28.05 -12.00 22.03
N LYS A 52 28.77 -12.08 23.17
CA LYS A 52 30.00 -12.88 23.32
C LYS A 52 29.78 -14.39 23.10
N MET A 53 30.82 -15.03 22.53
CA MET A 53 30.98 -16.47 22.30
C MET A 53 30.57 -17.30 23.52
N GLY A 54 29.55 -18.16 23.34
CA GLY A 54 29.12 -19.14 24.34
C GLY A 54 27.61 -19.30 24.52
N SER A 55 26.77 -18.44 23.90
CA SER A 55 25.33 -18.42 24.18
C SER A 55 24.42 -19.04 23.10
N TYR A 56 24.96 -19.45 21.94
CA TYR A 56 24.19 -20.08 20.85
C TYR A 56 25.07 -20.78 19.82
N ASP A 57 24.58 -21.91 19.30
CA ASP A 57 25.18 -22.65 18.17
C ASP A 57 24.53 -22.20 16.86
N LEU A 58 25.31 -21.53 16.00
CA LEU A 58 24.87 -21.05 14.69
C LEU A 58 24.90 -22.15 13.61
N ASN A 59 25.56 -23.28 13.88
CA ASN A 59 25.71 -24.39 12.94
C ASN A 59 24.65 -25.47 13.13
N GLN A 60 23.62 -25.21 13.95
CA GLN A 60 22.54 -26.15 14.19
C GLN A 60 21.70 -26.38 12.93
N THR A 61 21.92 -27.51 12.27
CA THR A 61 21.24 -27.93 11.03
C THR A 61 19.92 -28.67 11.28
N VAL A 62 19.69 -29.18 12.49
CA VAL A 62 18.44 -29.87 12.84
C VAL A 62 17.33 -28.85 13.07
N GLN A 63 16.39 -28.76 12.13
CA GLN A 63 15.31 -27.76 12.12
C GLN A 63 14.46 -27.75 13.39
N HIS A 64 14.17 -28.94 13.97
CA HIS A 64 13.38 -29.05 15.20
C HIS A 64 14.11 -28.42 16.40
N THR A 65 15.39 -28.74 16.56
CA THR A 65 16.23 -28.20 17.63
C THR A 65 16.47 -26.70 17.44
N PHE A 66 16.69 -26.25 16.20
CA PHE A 66 16.85 -24.84 15.86
C PHE A 66 15.64 -24.00 16.31
N LYS A 67 14.40 -24.48 16.06
CA LYS A 67 13.16 -23.80 16.50
C LYS A 67 13.05 -23.66 18.03
N LEU A 68 13.70 -24.53 18.80
CA LEU A 68 13.70 -24.50 20.26
C LEU A 68 14.78 -23.58 20.84
N THR A 69 15.81 -23.24 20.05
CA THR A 69 16.87 -22.32 20.47
C THR A 69 16.35 -20.89 20.67
N LYS A 70 17.13 -20.10 21.42
CA LYS A 70 16.90 -18.66 21.57
C LYS A 70 16.91 -17.93 20.22
N ILE A 71 17.79 -18.32 19.30
CA ILE A 71 17.87 -17.76 17.94
C ILE A 71 16.62 -18.10 17.12
N GLY A 72 16.20 -19.36 17.09
CA GLY A 72 15.01 -19.77 16.36
C GLY A 72 13.74 -19.07 16.87
N LYS A 73 13.62 -18.91 18.19
CA LYS A 73 12.52 -18.13 18.80
C LYS A 73 12.58 -16.64 18.43
N LEU A 74 13.77 -16.04 18.43
CA LEU A 74 13.99 -14.64 18.00
C LEU A 74 13.60 -14.43 16.53
N LEU A 75 14.08 -15.28 15.63
CA LEU A 75 13.74 -15.20 14.20
C LEU A 75 12.24 -15.40 13.95
N LYS A 76 11.61 -16.31 14.69
CA LYS A 76 10.15 -16.52 14.64
C LYS A 76 9.40 -15.27 15.09
N LEU A 77 9.80 -14.68 16.21
CA LEU A 77 9.22 -13.42 16.70
C LEU A 77 9.40 -12.29 15.69
N MET A 78 10.58 -12.18 15.09
CA MET A 78 10.85 -11.16 14.08
C MET A 78 9.96 -11.38 12.85
N GLY A 79 9.77 -12.62 12.40
CA GLY A 79 8.84 -12.94 11.33
C GLY A 79 7.42 -12.46 11.61
N PHE A 80 6.90 -12.68 12.83
CA PHE A 80 5.59 -12.15 13.21
C PHE A 80 5.55 -10.62 13.24
N LYS A 81 6.60 -9.97 13.74
CA LYS A 81 6.70 -8.50 13.74
C LYS A 81 6.74 -7.94 12.32
N MET A 82 7.46 -8.57 11.40
CA MET A 82 7.49 -8.19 9.99
C MET A 82 6.09 -8.32 9.36
N GLN A 83 5.41 -9.45 9.58
CA GLN A 83 4.03 -9.65 9.09
C GLN A 83 3.07 -8.57 9.61
N ASP A 84 3.17 -8.24 10.90
CA ASP A 84 2.33 -7.24 11.54
C ASP A 84 2.59 -5.84 10.96
N VAL A 85 3.85 -5.45 10.78
CA VAL A 85 4.23 -4.18 10.14
C VAL A 85 3.72 -4.12 8.70
N THR A 86 3.87 -5.19 7.92
CA THR A 86 3.36 -5.24 6.55
C THR A 86 1.84 -5.12 6.52
N ARG A 87 1.12 -5.80 7.43
CA ARG A 87 -0.33 -5.71 7.54
C ARG A 87 -0.80 -4.29 7.85
N HIS A 88 -0.17 -3.63 8.82
CA HIS A 88 -0.49 -2.24 9.16
C HIS A 88 -0.21 -1.31 7.98
N MET A 89 0.93 -1.46 7.30
CA MET A 89 1.27 -0.67 6.12
C MET A 89 0.23 -0.81 5.00
N VAL A 90 -0.22 -2.04 4.72
CA VAL A 90 -1.26 -2.31 3.71
C VAL A 90 -2.58 -1.66 4.10
N THR A 91 -3.01 -1.87 5.34
CA THR A 91 -4.31 -1.39 5.84
C THR A 91 -4.35 0.13 5.84
N GLU A 92 -3.31 0.77 6.32
CA GLU A 92 -3.19 2.23 6.36
C GLU A 92 -3.18 2.82 4.95
N SER A 93 -2.39 2.25 4.05
CA SER A 93 -2.30 2.73 2.67
C SER A 93 -3.63 2.58 1.91
N LEU A 94 -4.35 1.47 2.11
CA LEU A 94 -5.69 1.27 1.55
C LEU A 94 -6.71 2.24 2.13
N SER A 95 -6.67 2.50 3.44
CA SER A 95 -7.56 3.45 4.10
C SER A 95 -7.37 4.86 3.55
N GLN A 96 -6.12 5.28 3.41
CA GLN A 96 -5.78 6.59 2.82
C GLN A 96 -6.20 6.66 1.34
N PHE A 97 -5.97 5.59 0.56
CA PHE A 97 -6.39 5.52 -0.82
C PHE A 97 -7.91 5.64 -0.97
N ALA A 98 -8.68 4.91 -0.16
CA ALA A 98 -10.15 4.99 -0.16
C ALA A 98 -10.66 6.39 0.24
N THR A 99 -10.00 7.05 1.19
CA THR A 99 -10.34 8.41 1.62
C THR A 99 -10.22 9.41 0.47
N ILE A 100 -9.22 9.26 -0.41
CA ILE A 100 -9.05 10.12 -1.59
C ILE A 100 -10.28 10.05 -2.50
N PHE A 101 -10.79 8.85 -2.78
CA PHE A 101 -12.00 8.67 -3.60
C PHE A 101 -13.26 9.20 -2.90
N GLN A 102 -13.39 8.96 -1.60
CA GLN A 102 -14.52 9.48 -0.82
C GLN A 102 -14.55 11.00 -0.83
N ASP A 103 -13.40 11.65 -0.63
CA ASP A 103 -13.27 13.10 -0.66
C ASP A 103 -13.60 13.67 -2.06
N ALA A 104 -13.13 13.03 -3.13
CA ALA A 104 -13.42 13.47 -4.50
C ALA A 104 -14.92 13.33 -4.86
N CYS A 105 -15.60 12.33 -4.29
CA CYS A 105 -17.01 12.05 -4.54
C CYS A 105 -17.97 12.64 -3.49
N ALA A 106 -17.50 13.44 -2.54
CA ALA A 106 -18.32 13.92 -1.41
C ALA A 106 -19.63 14.62 -1.82
N ASN A 107 -19.61 15.36 -2.94
CA ASN A 107 -20.77 16.07 -3.48
C ASN A 107 -21.82 15.17 -4.15
N LEU A 108 -21.46 13.93 -4.45
CA LEU A 108 -22.36 12.95 -5.04
C LEU A 108 -23.12 12.13 -3.99
N SER A 109 -22.89 12.39 -2.70
CA SER A 109 -23.56 11.67 -1.59
C SER A 109 -25.09 11.81 -1.60
N GLU A 110 -25.64 12.88 -2.19
CA GLU A 110 -27.08 13.10 -2.31
C GLU A 110 -27.73 12.41 -3.53
N VAL A 111 -26.92 11.82 -4.42
CA VAL A 111 -27.40 11.24 -5.68
C VAL A 111 -28.01 9.85 -5.41
N LYS A 112 -29.29 9.68 -5.73
CA LYS A 112 -30.01 8.41 -5.61
C LYS A 112 -29.85 7.55 -6.87
N ASP A 113 -30.06 6.24 -6.72
CA ASP A 113 -30.20 5.32 -7.85
C ASP A 113 -31.26 5.82 -8.83
N LYS A 114 -30.92 5.83 -10.12
CA LYS A 114 -31.73 6.40 -11.24
C LYS A 114 -31.82 7.93 -11.24
N PHE A 115 -30.71 8.59 -10.94
CA PHE A 115 -30.63 10.04 -11.09
C PHE A 115 -30.80 10.45 -12.56
N GLU A 116 -31.75 11.34 -12.81
CA GLU A 116 -31.94 12.00 -14.10
C GLU A 116 -31.28 13.37 -14.06
N TRP A 117 -30.34 13.60 -14.98
CA TRP A 117 -29.71 14.90 -15.17
C TRP A 117 -30.74 15.89 -15.74
N ARG A 118 -31.42 16.63 -14.84
CA ARG A 118 -32.39 17.66 -15.22
C ARG A 118 -31.80 19.06 -15.28
N GLU A 119 -30.67 19.27 -14.61
CA GLU A 119 -29.97 20.56 -14.54
C GLU A 119 -28.72 20.55 -15.44
N PRO A 120 -28.34 21.71 -16.02
CA PRO A 120 -27.10 21.82 -16.78
C PRO A 120 -25.87 21.55 -15.90
N PHE A 121 -24.83 20.95 -16.49
CA PHE A 121 -23.57 20.62 -15.82
C PHE A 121 -22.85 21.82 -15.18
N SER A 122 -23.19 23.05 -15.58
CA SER A 122 -22.68 24.30 -15.02
C SER A 122 -23.31 24.70 -13.67
N CYS A 123 -24.22 23.90 -13.11
CA CYS A 123 -24.83 24.19 -11.82
C CYS A 123 -23.79 24.08 -10.68
N ASN A 124 -23.70 25.12 -9.84
CA ASN A 124 -22.77 25.19 -8.69
C ASN A 124 -22.88 24.01 -7.70
N LYS A 125 -23.99 23.26 -7.75
CA LYS A 125 -24.25 22.11 -6.89
C LYS A 125 -23.25 20.96 -7.10
N TRP A 126 -22.61 20.89 -8.27
CA TRP A 126 -21.72 19.78 -8.65
C TRP A 126 -20.23 20.12 -8.59
N ILE A 127 -19.86 21.32 -8.11
CA ILE A 127 -18.45 21.75 -8.04
C ILE A 127 -17.70 20.85 -7.07
N PRO A 128 -16.69 20.08 -7.50
CA PRO A 128 -15.97 19.16 -6.64
C PRO A 128 -15.21 19.91 -5.53
N LEU A 129 -15.22 19.34 -4.32
CA LEU A 129 -14.56 19.90 -3.13
C LEU A 129 -13.02 19.79 -3.19
N ARG A 130 -12.52 18.85 -3.99
CA ARG A 130 -11.10 18.61 -4.27
C ARG A 130 -10.88 18.45 -5.77
N ASN A 131 -9.62 18.50 -6.19
CA ASN A 131 -9.24 18.21 -7.57
C ASN A 131 -9.71 16.79 -7.98
N PRO A 132 -10.16 16.61 -9.23
CA PRO A 132 -10.50 15.30 -9.76
C PRO A 132 -9.27 14.39 -9.76
N ILE A 133 -9.50 13.08 -9.57
CA ILE A 133 -8.43 12.08 -9.40
C ILE A 133 -7.85 11.68 -10.76
N PHE A 134 -8.70 11.53 -11.78
CA PHE A 134 -8.31 11.19 -13.15
C PHE A 134 -9.38 11.66 -14.13
N GLU A 135 -9.01 11.73 -15.41
CA GLU A 135 -9.91 11.99 -16.53
C GLU A 135 -10.31 10.71 -17.25
N VAL A 136 -11.55 10.67 -17.73
CA VAL A 136 -12.10 9.56 -18.52
C VAL A 136 -12.70 10.12 -19.80
N GLY A 137 -12.22 9.62 -20.95
CA GLY A 137 -12.86 9.88 -22.23
C GLY A 137 -14.20 9.15 -22.32
N LEU A 138 -15.28 9.88 -22.58
CA LEU A 138 -16.60 9.30 -22.82
C LEU A 138 -16.82 9.15 -24.33
N GLU A 139 -16.98 7.91 -24.80
CA GLU A 139 -17.39 7.63 -26.17
C GLU A 139 -18.90 7.44 -26.24
N LEU A 140 -19.59 8.31 -26.98
CA LEU A 140 -21.02 8.14 -27.27
C LEU A 140 -21.18 7.08 -28.37
N LYS A 141 -21.60 5.87 -27.98
CA LYS A 141 -22.11 4.91 -28.96
C LYS A 141 -23.43 5.43 -29.51
N VAL A 142 -23.39 5.90 -30.76
CA VAL A 142 -24.60 6.22 -31.52
C VAL A 142 -25.42 4.93 -31.65
N PRO A 143 -26.71 4.92 -31.29
CA PRO A 143 -27.55 3.75 -31.51
C PRO A 143 -27.69 3.53 -33.02
N ILE A 144 -27.42 2.29 -33.47
CA ILE A 144 -27.68 1.82 -34.84
C ILE A 144 -29.18 1.62 -35.03
#